data_AF-A0A1H3N9W0-F1
#
_entry.id   AF-A0A1H3N9W0-F1
#
_cell.length_a   1.000
_cell.length_b   1.000
_cell.length_c   1.000
_cell.angle_alpha   90.00
_cell.angle_beta   90.00
_cell.angle_gamma   90.00
#
_symmetry.space_group_name_H-M   'P 1'
#
loop_
_entity.id
_entity.type
_entity.pdbx_description
1 polymer ?
#
loop_
_entity_poly.entity_id
_entity_poly.type
_entity_poly.pdbx_seq_one_letter_code
_entity_poly.pdbx_strand_id
1 'polypeptide(L)'
;MTTPTATIRLEGVALVAILLTVAAFAGAASFTHVKDWTLANSPPGTGAWYGWANAVISELLPTAAALDIRRRRRTGQPIVYPVCVVAGAVALSLAAQLAVGKPGPSGWLLSAVPALAFLALTKLVLTTKPAGHRPDAPVVDDQALTDVRPTALVPLRPDAFARRNGGQAVR
;
A
#
# COMPACT_ATOMS: atom_id res chain seq x y z
N MET A 1 4.03 -34.70 -9.72
CA MET A 1 2.85 -33.97 -10.20
C MET A 1 2.45 -32.97 -9.11
N THR A 2 3.02 -31.76 -9.11
CA THR A 2 2.76 -30.73 -8.09
C THR A 2 1.65 -29.82 -8.59
N THR A 3 0.57 -29.70 -7.82
CA THR A 3 -0.62 -28.91 -8.18
C THR A 3 -0.23 -27.44 -8.36
N PRO A 4 -0.67 -26.75 -9.44
CA PRO A 4 -0.24 -25.37 -9.77
C PRO A 4 -0.38 -24.35 -8.64
N THR A 5 -1.30 -24.57 -7.70
CA THR A 5 -1.48 -23.76 -6.49
C THR A 5 -0.28 -23.79 -5.54
N ALA A 6 0.47 -24.89 -5.47
CA ALA A 6 1.64 -25.01 -4.58
C ALA A 6 2.83 -24.20 -5.11
N THR A 7 3.03 -24.19 -6.43
CA THR A 7 4.09 -23.41 -7.11
C THR A 7 3.89 -21.91 -6.93
N ILE A 8 2.66 -21.41 -7.09
CA ILE A 8 2.33 -19.98 -6.88
C ILE A 8 2.61 -19.53 -5.45
N ARG A 9 2.34 -20.38 -4.45
CA ARG A 9 2.66 -20.06 -3.05
C ARG A 9 4.17 -20.03 -2.80
N LEU A 10 4.92 -20.94 -3.41
CA LEU A 10 6.39 -21.00 -3.30
C LEU A 10 7.05 -19.78 -3.95
N GLU A 11 6.57 -19.37 -5.12
CA GLU A 11 7.00 -18.12 -5.77
C GLU A 11 6.69 -16.91 -4.89
N GLY A 12 5.48 -16.84 -4.32
CA GLY A 12 5.11 -15.76 -3.40
C GLY A 12 6.00 -15.72 -2.15
N VAL A 13 6.27 -16.87 -1.53
CA VAL A 13 7.17 -16.97 -0.36
C VAL A 13 8.60 -16.58 -0.75
N ALA A 14 9.09 -17.01 -1.90
CA ALA A 14 10.42 -16.66 -2.39
C ALA A 14 10.55 -15.15 -2.64
N LEU A 15 9.56 -14.52 -3.26
CA LEU A 15 9.52 -13.07 -3.47
C LEU A 15 9.54 -12.29 -2.14
N VAL A 16 8.75 -12.72 -1.15
CA VAL A 16 8.76 -12.12 0.18
C VAL A 16 10.12 -12.30 0.86
N ALA A 17 10.71 -13.49 0.79
CA ALA A 17 12.03 -13.76 1.38
C ALA A 17 13.14 -12.91 0.73
N ILE A 18 13.12 -12.77 -0.59
CA ILE A 18 14.04 -11.89 -1.33
C ILE A 18 13.86 -10.45 -0.89
N LEU A 19 12.61 -9.95 -0.83
CA LEU A 19 12.32 -8.60 -0.39
C LEU A 19 12.84 -8.34 1.04
N LEU A 20 12.60 -9.26 1.97
CA LEU A 20 13.10 -9.15 3.35
C LEU A 20 14.63 -9.15 3.40
N THR A 21 15.28 -9.99 2.59
CA THR A 21 16.74 -10.07 2.52
C THR A 21 17.33 -8.76 2.01
N VAL A 22 16.81 -8.24 0.90
CA VAL A 22 17.25 -6.97 0.32
C VAL A 22 17.01 -5.82 1.30
N ALA A 23 15.84 -5.78 1.94
CA ALA A 23 15.52 -4.77 2.95
C ALA A 23 16.47 -4.83 4.16
N ALA A 24 16.87 -6.03 4.60
CA ALA A 24 17.81 -6.20 5.70
C ALA A 24 19.22 -5.69 5.35
N PHE A 25 19.74 -6.03 4.17
CA PHE A 25 21.05 -5.53 3.72
C PHE A 25 21.04 -4.02 3.48
N ALA A 26 20.00 -3.49 2.84
CA ALA A 26 19.82 -2.06 2.64
C ALA A 26 19.73 -1.32 3.99
N GLY A 27 18.97 -1.86 4.94
CA GLY A 27 18.88 -1.35 6.31
C GLY A 27 20.22 -1.36 7.02
N ALA A 28 20.94 -2.49 7.00
CA ALA A 28 22.26 -2.60 7.61
C ALA A 28 23.24 -1.54 7.07
N ALA A 29 23.30 -1.38 5.75
CA ALA A 29 24.13 -0.35 5.12
C ALA A 29 23.71 1.07 5.56
N SER A 30 22.40 1.37 5.55
CA SER A 30 21.88 2.67 5.99
C SER A 30 22.26 2.99 7.44
N PHE A 31 21.99 2.05 8.36
CA PHE A 31 22.31 2.25 9.78
C PHE A 31 23.81 2.39 10.02
N THR A 32 24.66 1.62 9.32
CA THR A 32 26.11 1.78 9.44
C THR A 32 26.58 3.13 8.96
N HIS A 33 26.03 3.64 7.86
CA HIS A 33 26.40 4.94 7.31
C HIS A 33 26.00 6.09 8.26
N VAL A 34 24.77 6.06 8.79
CA VAL A 34 24.32 7.09 9.74
C VAL A 34 25.14 7.03 11.03
N LYS A 35 25.44 5.83 11.54
CA LYS A 35 26.32 5.66 12.71
C LYS A 35 27.71 6.28 12.46
N ASP A 36 28.33 5.95 11.33
CA ASP A 36 29.67 6.46 10.98
C ASP A 36 29.65 7.98 10.82
N TRP A 37 28.62 8.52 10.17
CA TRP A 37 28.40 9.95 10.05
C TRP A 37 28.26 10.63 11.42
N THR A 38 27.43 10.08 12.30
CA THR A 38 27.23 10.63 13.64
C THR A 38 28.53 10.62 14.44
N LEU A 39 29.30 9.54 14.41
CA LEU A 39 30.57 9.45 15.12
C LEU A 39 31.63 10.39 14.55
N ALA A 40 31.68 10.57 13.23
CA ALA A 40 32.59 11.51 12.58
C ALA A 40 32.31 12.99 12.94
N ASN A 41 31.06 13.29 13.34
CA ASN A 41 30.63 14.63 13.74
C ASN A 41 30.48 14.79 15.26
N SER A 42 30.92 13.81 16.05
CA SER A 42 30.88 13.83 17.51
C SER A 42 32.29 14.02 18.09
N PRO A 43 32.42 14.49 19.35
CA PRO A 43 33.72 14.60 20.00
C PRO A 43 34.50 13.27 19.99
N PRO A 44 35.85 13.33 19.91
CA PRO A 44 36.69 12.13 20.00
C PRO A 44 36.39 11.35 21.29
N GLY A 45 36.32 10.02 21.19
CA GLY A 45 35.97 9.15 22.32
C GLY A 45 34.48 8.92 22.54
N THR A 46 33.60 9.47 21.69
CA THR A 46 32.17 9.15 21.71
C THR A 46 31.95 7.66 21.42
N GLY A 47 31.25 6.97 22.32
CA GLY A 47 30.99 5.54 22.19
C GLY A 47 30.07 5.20 21.01
N ALA A 48 30.29 4.05 20.37
CA ALA A 48 29.54 3.61 19.19
C ALA A 48 28.01 3.51 19.43
N TRP A 49 27.58 3.30 20.68
CA TRP A 49 26.18 3.26 21.07
C TRP A 49 25.43 4.54 20.71
N TYR A 50 26.09 5.70 20.75
CA TYR A 50 25.49 6.98 20.42
C TYR A 50 25.15 7.08 18.93
N GLY A 51 26.08 6.66 18.06
CA GLY A 51 25.84 6.57 16.62
C GLY A 51 24.73 5.59 16.26
N TRP A 52 24.68 4.43 16.92
CA TRP A 52 23.60 3.47 16.75
C TRP A 52 22.24 4.02 17.22
N ALA A 53 22.18 4.70 18.36
CA ALA A 53 20.96 5.30 18.87
C ALA A 53 20.40 6.35 17.91
N ASN A 54 21.26 7.25 17.41
CA ASN A 54 20.85 8.27 16.44
C ASN A 54 20.37 7.62 15.14
N ALA A 55 21.09 6.62 14.62
CA ALA A 55 20.70 5.89 13.42
C ALA A 55 19.31 5.24 13.56
N VAL A 56 19.04 4.60 14.69
CA VAL A 56 17.74 3.97 14.96
C VAL A 56 16.62 4.99 15.07
N ILE A 57 16.82 6.08 15.83
CA ILE A 57 15.79 7.11 16.03
C ILE A 57 15.47 7.82 14.71
N SER A 58 16.50 8.20 13.94
CA SER A 58 16.33 8.91 12.67
C SER A 58 15.58 8.09 11.61
N GLU A 59 15.70 6.76 11.61
CA GLU A 59 15.00 5.88 10.67
C GLU A 59 13.60 5.45 11.17
N LEU A 60 13.46 5.19 12.47
CA LEU A 60 12.19 4.70 13.04
C LEU A 60 11.17 5.83 13.20
N LEU A 61 11.59 7.05 13.56
CA LEU A 61 10.64 8.13 13.86
C LEU A 61 9.82 8.55 12.62
N PRO A 62 10.42 8.81 11.44
CA PRO A 62 9.64 9.14 10.24
C PRO A 62 8.76 7.97 9.78
N THR A 63 9.27 6.74 9.91
CA THR A 63 8.54 5.52 9.55
C THR A 63 7.31 5.33 10.45
N ALA A 64 7.45 5.49 11.77
CA ALA A 64 6.36 5.44 12.72
C ALA A 64 5.33 6.54 12.44
N ALA A 65 5.78 7.77 12.15
CA ALA A 65 4.90 8.87 11.78
C ALA A 65 4.11 8.57 10.49
N ALA A 66 4.74 8.00 9.46
CA ALA A 66 4.07 7.60 8.23
C ALA A 66 3.00 6.51 8.46
N LEU A 67 3.31 5.51 9.28
CA LEU A 67 2.35 4.48 9.68
C LEU A 67 1.18 5.07 10.49
N ASP A 68 1.46 6.03 11.39
CA ASP A 68 0.43 6.71 12.16
C ASP A 68 -0.47 7.59 11.26
N ILE A 69 0.07 8.30 10.26
CA ILE A 69 -0.74 8.99 9.23
C ILE A 69 -1.68 8.00 8.54
N ARG A 70 -1.18 6.85 8.11
CA ARG A 70 -1.99 5.83 7.42
C ARG A 70 -3.09 5.29 8.33
N ARG A 71 -2.80 5.04 9.61
CA ARG A 71 -3.77 4.61 10.61
C ARG A 71 -4.84 5.68 10.82
N ARG A 72 -4.43 6.93 11.07
CA ARG A 72 -5.34 8.05 11.34
C ARG A 72 -6.24 8.40 10.17
N ARG A 73 -5.74 8.32 8.93
CA ARG A 73 -6.56 8.47 7.72
C ARG A 73 -7.68 7.45 7.63
N ARG A 74 -7.45 6.21 8.08
CA ARG A 74 -8.48 5.15 8.09
C ARG A 74 -9.53 5.38 9.17
N THR A 75 -9.16 6.04 10.27
CA THR A 75 -10.05 6.25 11.43
C THR A 75 -10.60 7.68 11.51
N GLY A 76 -10.42 8.51 10.47
CA GLY A 76 -10.89 9.90 10.44
C GLY A 76 -10.25 10.84 11.47
N GLN A 77 -9.06 10.50 11.98
CA GLN A 77 -8.38 11.25 13.04
C GLN A 77 -7.47 12.36 12.47
N PRO A 78 -7.19 13.45 13.22
CA PRO A 78 -6.32 14.54 12.78
C PRO A 78 -4.89 14.05 12.47
N ILE A 79 -4.37 14.42 11.30
CA ILE A 79 -3.05 13.98 10.81
C ILE A 79 -1.96 15.07 10.84
N VAL A 80 -2.27 16.28 11.31
CA VAL A 80 -1.35 17.44 11.23
C VAL A 80 -0.04 17.15 11.96
N TYR A 81 -0.10 16.68 13.21
CA TYR A 81 1.10 16.37 13.98
C TYR A 81 2.05 15.38 13.28
N PRO A 82 1.63 14.16 12.90
CA PRO A 82 2.55 13.23 12.25
C PRO A 82 2.97 13.68 10.83
N VAL A 83 2.14 14.49 10.13
CA VAL A 83 2.56 15.13 8.87
C VAL A 83 3.68 16.15 9.11
N CYS A 84 3.61 16.96 10.17
CA CYS A 84 4.69 17.88 10.54
C CYS A 84 5.99 17.13 10.87
N VAL A 85 5.91 15.99 11.55
CA VAL A 85 7.08 15.13 11.84
C VAL A 85 7.74 14.64 10.56
N VAL A 86 6.96 14.13 9.60
CA VAL A 86 7.50 13.69 8.30
C VAL A 86 8.08 14.87 7.52
N ALA A 87 7.41 16.02 7.50
CA ALA A 87 7.88 17.21 6.81
C ALA A 87 9.22 17.71 7.40
N GLY A 88 9.37 17.72 8.72
CA GLY A 88 10.62 18.05 9.39
C GLY A 88 11.76 17.09 9.03
N ALA A 89 11.48 15.78 8.99
CA ALA A 89 12.48 14.78 8.58
C ALA A 89 12.96 14.98 7.14
N VAL A 90 12.04 15.29 6.20
CA VAL A 90 12.38 15.62 4.81
C VAL A 90 13.24 16.88 4.73
N ALA A 91 12.87 17.93 5.47
CA ALA A 91 13.64 19.18 5.49
C ALA A 91 15.06 18.98 6.02
N LEU A 92 15.22 18.19 7.09
CA LEU A 92 16.53 17.83 7.65
C LEU A 92 17.35 16.98 6.67
N SER A 93 16.73 16.04 5.96
CA SER A 93 17.38 15.24 4.92
C SER A 93 17.91 16.11 3.78
N LEU A 94 17.12 17.08 3.34
CA LEU A 94 17.53 18.06 2.32
C LEU A 94 18.69 18.92 2.82
N ALA A 95 18.63 19.39 4.07
CA ALA A 95 19.70 20.19 4.68
C ALA A 95 21.03 19.41 4.76
N ALA A 96 20.98 18.13 5.13
CA ALA A 96 22.16 17.26 5.17
C ALA A 96 22.79 17.11 3.77
N GLN A 97 21.97 16.90 2.74
CA GLN A 97 22.46 16.77 1.36
C GLN A 97 23.09 18.06 0.84
N LEU A 98 22.54 19.23 1.21
CA LEU A 98 23.10 20.53 0.90
C LEU A 98 24.41 20.79 1.65
N ALA A 99 24.53 20.33 2.90
CA ALA A 99 25.73 20.48 3.71
C ALA A 99 26.92 19.62 3.20
N VAL A 100 26.64 18.49 2.55
CA VAL A 100 27.67 17.59 1.96
C VAL A 100 28.00 17.94 0.51
N GLY A 101 27.10 18.63 -0.19
CA GLY A 101 27.30 19.02 -1.58
C GLY A 101 28.51 19.95 -1.75
N LYS A 102 29.26 19.79 -2.85
CA LYS A 102 30.33 20.74 -3.22
C LYS A 102 29.77 22.17 -3.19
N PRO A 103 30.49 23.15 -2.59
CA PRO A 103 30.00 24.52 -2.51
C PRO A 103 29.78 25.07 -3.92
N GLY A 104 28.52 25.35 -4.26
CA GLY A 104 28.13 25.88 -5.57
C GLY A 104 26.69 25.50 -5.96
N PRO A 105 26.02 26.30 -6.82
CA PRO A 105 24.62 26.09 -7.19
C PRO A 105 24.32 24.71 -7.81
N SER A 106 25.26 24.19 -8.61
CA SER A 106 25.15 22.87 -9.25
C SER A 106 25.34 21.72 -8.26
N GLY A 107 26.21 21.86 -7.27
CA GLY A 107 26.40 20.89 -6.19
C GLY A 107 25.15 20.78 -5.31
N TRP A 108 24.53 21.92 -4.99
CA TRP A 108 23.26 21.97 -4.26
C TRP A 108 22.09 21.38 -5.05
N LEU A 109 22.00 21.68 -6.35
CA LEU A 109 20.95 21.13 -7.21
C LEU A 109 21.07 19.60 -7.34
N LEU A 110 22.27 19.09 -7.62
CA LEU A 110 22.53 17.65 -7.71
C LEU A 110 22.26 16.94 -6.38
N SER A 111 22.61 17.58 -5.25
CA SER A 111 22.32 17.07 -3.91
C SER A 111 20.82 16.98 -3.59
N ALA A 112 19.98 17.84 -4.16
CA ALA A 112 18.54 17.84 -3.88
C ALA A 112 17.76 16.77 -4.69
N VAL A 113 18.32 16.26 -5.78
CA VAL A 113 17.67 15.27 -6.67
C VAL A 113 17.21 14.00 -5.92
N PRO A 114 18.04 13.37 -5.06
CA PRO A 114 17.62 12.20 -4.28
C PRO A 114 16.42 12.46 -3.37
N ALA A 115 16.39 13.59 -2.66
CA ALA A 115 15.25 13.95 -1.80
C ALA A 115 13.96 14.16 -2.61
N LEU A 116 14.04 14.83 -3.76
CA LEU A 116 12.89 15.03 -4.65
C LEU A 116 12.37 13.70 -5.23
N ALA A 117 13.27 12.80 -5.61
CA ALA A 117 12.92 11.46 -6.08
C ALA A 117 12.18 10.65 -5.00
N PHE A 118 12.64 10.71 -3.76
CA PHE A 118 11.98 10.04 -2.62
C PHE A 118 10.59 10.63 -2.33
N LEU A 119 10.43 11.94 -2.44
CA LEU A 119 9.13 12.60 -2.25
C LEU A 119 8.13 12.20 -3.34
N ALA A 120 8.60 12.17 -4.60
CA ALA A 120 7.80 11.73 -5.74
C ALA A 120 7.39 10.25 -5.60
N LEU A 121 8.31 9.38 -5.20
CA LEU A 121 8.03 7.97 -4.96
C LEU A 121 7.09 7.76 -3.78
N THR A 122 7.27 8.49 -2.67
CA THR A 122 6.38 8.43 -1.50
C THR A 122 4.97 8.87 -1.87
N LYS A 123 4.83 9.96 -2.64
CA LYS A 123 3.53 10.36 -3.19
C LYS A 123 2.95 9.26 -4.07
N LEU A 124 3.73 8.67 -4.98
CA LEU A 124 3.28 7.59 -5.85
C LEU A 124 2.78 6.39 -5.01
N VAL A 125 3.59 5.87 -4.09
CA VAL A 125 3.23 4.72 -3.23
C VAL A 125 1.99 4.99 -2.38
N LEU A 126 1.85 6.21 -1.84
CA LEU A 126 0.73 6.57 -0.96
C LEU A 126 -0.54 6.98 -1.71
N THR A 127 -0.45 7.35 -2.99
CA THR A 127 -1.61 7.74 -3.82
C THR A 127 -2.05 6.65 -4.78
N THR A 128 -1.17 5.68 -5.10
CA THR A 128 -1.53 4.45 -5.78
C THR A 128 -2.51 3.67 -4.91
N LYS A 129 -3.79 3.74 -5.26
CA LYS A 129 -4.83 2.87 -4.72
C LYS A 129 -4.42 1.43 -5.06
N PRO A 130 -4.42 0.48 -4.12
CA PRO A 130 -4.26 -0.92 -4.47
C PRO A 130 -5.33 -1.22 -5.51
N ALA A 131 -4.94 -1.66 -6.71
CA ALA A 131 -5.88 -2.32 -7.59
C ALA A 131 -6.43 -3.48 -6.77
N GLY A 132 -7.70 -3.36 -6.34
CA GLY A 132 -8.35 -4.45 -5.64
C GLY A 132 -8.17 -5.67 -6.52
N HIS A 133 -7.55 -6.72 -5.99
CA HIS A 133 -7.63 -8.03 -6.59
C HIS A 133 -9.12 -8.35 -6.61
N ARG A 134 -9.76 -8.09 -7.76
CA ARG A 134 -11.12 -8.51 -8.00
C ARG A 134 -11.02 -10.03 -8.00
N PRO A 135 -11.63 -10.74 -7.03
CA PRO A 135 -11.80 -12.16 -7.19
C PRO A 135 -12.46 -12.34 -8.55
N ASP A 136 -11.90 -13.21 -9.40
CA ASP A 136 -12.45 -13.51 -10.71
C ASP A 136 -13.97 -13.61 -10.59
N ALA A 137 -14.68 -12.65 -11.20
CA ALA A 137 -16.13 -12.76 -11.30
C ALA A 137 -16.40 -14.10 -12.00
N PRO A 138 -17.41 -14.88 -11.58
CA PRO A 138 -17.72 -16.11 -12.26
C PRO A 138 -17.91 -15.77 -13.74
N VAL A 139 -17.13 -16.40 -14.61
CA VAL A 139 -17.38 -16.37 -16.05
C VAL A 139 -18.76 -16.99 -16.21
N VAL A 140 -19.78 -16.14 -16.38
CA VAL A 140 -21.08 -16.60 -16.86
C VAL A 140 -20.81 -17.05 -18.29
N ASP A 141 -20.87 -18.36 -18.49
CA ASP A 141 -20.74 -18.97 -19.80
C ASP A 141 -21.93 -18.51 -20.66
N ASP A 142 -21.68 -17.55 -21.57
CA ASP A 142 -22.67 -17.05 -22.53
C ASP A 142 -23.14 -18.14 -23.53
N GLN A 143 -22.60 -19.36 -23.47
CA GLN A 143 -23.05 -20.49 -24.28
C GLN A 143 -24.38 -21.10 -23.80
N ALA A 144 -24.92 -20.72 -22.64
CA ALA A 144 -26.22 -21.25 -22.17
C ALA A 144 -27.46 -20.48 -22.72
N LEU A 145 -27.28 -19.36 -23.43
CA LEU A 145 -28.41 -18.56 -23.94
C LEU A 145 -28.89 -18.97 -25.35
N THR A 146 -28.25 -19.95 -25.99
CA THR A 146 -28.67 -20.45 -27.33
C THR A 146 -29.53 -21.71 -27.31
N ASP A 147 -29.81 -22.31 -26.14
CA ASP A 147 -30.71 -23.47 -26.02
C ASP A 147 -32.05 -23.12 -25.33
N VAL A 148 -32.61 -21.93 -25.63
CA VAL A 148 -34.02 -21.68 -25.34
C VAL A 148 -34.85 -22.33 -26.44
N ARG A 149 -35.11 -23.62 -26.29
CA ARG A 149 -36.21 -24.30 -27.00
C ARG A 149 -37.49 -23.49 -26.74
N PRO A 150 -38.28 -23.09 -27.76
CA PRO A 150 -39.51 -22.36 -27.52
C PRO A 150 -40.45 -23.22 -26.66
N THR A 151 -40.62 -22.84 -25.39
CA THR A 151 -41.62 -23.43 -24.52
C THR A 151 -42.98 -23.20 -25.16
N ALA A 152 -43.63 -24.27 -25.61
CA ALA A 152 -44.96 -24.20 -26.19
C ALA A 152 -45.90 -23.48 -25.20
N LEU A 153 -46.53 -22.41 -25.68
CA LEU A 153 -47.55 -21.68 -24.94
C LEU A 153 -48.69 -22.65 -24.61
N VAL A 154 -48.84 -22.99 -23.33
CA VAL A 154 -50.01 -23.71 -22.84
C VAL A 154 -51.23 -22.81 -23.02
N PRO A 155 -52.28 -23.23 -23.76
CA PRO A 155 -53.48 -22.41 -23.90
C PRO A 155 -54.20 -22.31 -22.55
N LEU A 156 -54.45 -21.09 -22.09
CA LEU A 156 -55.30 -20.84 -20.93
C LEU A 156 -56.73 -21.28 -21.25
N ARG A 157 -57.23 -22.28 -20.51
CA ARG A 157 -58.63 -22.75 -20.61
C ARG A 157 -59.60 -21.65 -20.12
N PRO A 158 -60.68 -21.30 -20.86
CA PRO A 158 -61.55 -20.16 -20.55
C PRO A 158 -62.47 -20.30 -19.33
N ASP A 159 -62.46 -21.43 -18.65
CA ASP A 159 -63.50 -21.82 -17.69
C ASP A 159 -63.20 -21.43 -16.22
N ALA A 160 -62.06 -20.79 -15.95
CA ALA A 160 -61.65 -20.43 -14.59
C ALA A 160 -62.37 -19.19 -13.99
N PHE A 161 -63.06 -18.37 -14.79
CA PHE A 161 -63.70 -17.13 -14.30
C PHE A 161 -65.17 -17.28 -13.91
N ALA A 162 -65.83 -18.40 -14.22
CA ALA A 162 -67.28 -18.54 -14.05
C ALA A 162 -67.73 -19.05 -12.67
N ARG A 163 -66.82 -19.43 -11.77
CA ARG A 163 -67.18 -20.11 -10.50
C ARG A 163 -67.16 -19.24 -9.24
N ARG A 164 -67.03 -17.91 -9.34
CA ARG A 164 -66.89 -17.02 -8.16
C ARG A 164 -68.10 -16.12 -7.84
N ASN A 165 -69.11 -16.02 -8.71
CA ASN A 165 -70.24 -15.09 -8.53
C ASN A 165 -71.62 -15.75 -8.71
N GLY A 166 -71.88 -16.85 -8.00
CA GLY A 166 -73.16 -17.55 -8.09
C GLY A 166 -73.58 -18.16 -6.76
N GLY A 167 -74.17 -17.35 -5.88
CA GLY A 167 -75.01 -17.85 -4.80
C GLY A 167 -74.71 -17.26 -3.42
N GLN A 168 -75.36 -16.16 -3.08
CA GLN A 168 -76.14 -16.08 -1.84
C GLN A 168 -77.04 -14.84 -1.88
N ALA A 169 -78.31 -15.07 -2.19
CA ALA A 169 -79.42 -14.18 -1.90
C ALA A 169 -80.49 -14.98 -1.15
N VAL A 170 -80.85 -14.49 0.04
CA VAL A 170 -82.12 -14.66 0.76
C VAL A 170 -82.49 -16.06 1.27
N ARG A 171 -82.46 -16.23 2.60
CA ARG A 171 -83.67 -16.37 3.45
C ARG A 171 -83.33 -16.14 4.91
#